data_AF-A0A7S3UNA6-F1
#
_entry.id   AF-A0A7S3UNA6-F1
#
_cell.length_a   1.000
_cell.length_b   1.000
_cell.length_c   1.000
_cell.angle_alpha   90.00
_cell.angle_beta   90.00
_cell.angle_gamma   90.00
#
_symmetry.space_group_name_H-M   'P 1'
#
loop_
_entity.id
_entity.type
_entity.pdbx_description
1 polymer ?
#
loop_
_entity_poly.entity_id
_entity_poly.type
_entity_poly.pdbx_seq_one_letter_code
_entity_poly.pdbx_strand_id
1 'polypeptide(L)'
;LIAFRHRLAEYDPKRSPNVVLRSPHFDGTILIWSSGIFRVLGATSEDDARGRLATAVKQVRRIIRDVDEAAARKARIKNFKVVLVTAFADLHAPVRLQAQTL
;
A
#
# COMPACT_ATOMS: atom_id res chain seq x y z
N LEU A 1 9.73 11.01 -10.28
CA LEU A 1 8.53 11.85 -10.49
C LEU A 1 7.64 11.95 -9.24
N ILE A 2 7.08 10.83 -8.75
CA ILE A 2 6.13 10.84 -7.62
C ILE A 2 6.76 11.40 -6.34
N ALA A 3 7.91 10.88 -5.91
CA ALA A 3 8.60 11.33 -4.69
C ALA A 3 9.01 12.81 -4.74
N PHE A 4 9.40 13.32 -5.91
CA PHE A 4 9.76 14.74 -6.08
C PHE A 4 8.56 15.69 -6.00
N ARG A 5 7.35 15.22 -6.32
CA ARG A 5 6.14 16.06 -6.44
C ARG A 5 5.14 15.88 -5.30
N HIS A 6 5.38 14.92 -4.40
CA HIS A 6 4.48 14.65 -3.27
C HIS A 6 5.26 14.62 -1.97
N ARG A 7 5.01 15.60 -1.09
CA ARG A 7 5.78 15.82 0.14
C ARG A 7 5.79 14.64 1.10
N LEU A 8 4.77 13.78 1.03
CA LEU A 8 4.64 12.58 1.87
C LEU A 8 5.05 11.29 1.14
N ALA A 9 5.74 11.42 0.00
CA ALA A 9 6.28 10.30 -0.75
C ALA A 9 7.81 10.25 -0.60
N GLU A 10 8.31 9.12 -0.13
CA GLU A 10 9.74 8.85 0.05
C GLU A 10 10.21 7.85 -1.02
N TYR A 11 11.42 8.04 -1.53
CA TYR A 11 12.05 7.11 -2.46
C TYR A 11 13.55 7.06 -2.20
N ASP A 12 14.04 5.87 -1.84
CA ASP A 12 15.46 5.57 -1.75
C ASP A 12 15.75 4.25 -2.47
N PRO A 13 16.31 4.31 -3.70
CA PRO A 13 16.59 3.11 -4.49
C PRO A 13 17.65 2.19 -3.86
N LYS A 14 18.48 2.69 -2.94
CA LYS A 14 19.44 1.85 -2.21
C LYS A 14 18.75 0.97 -1.18
N ARG A 15 17.60 1.40 -0.66
CA ARG A 15 16.79 0.67 0.32
C ARG A 15 15.74 -0.21 -0.33
N SER A 16 15.07 0.29 -1.36
CA SER A 16 13.95 -0.41 -2.00
C SER A 16 13.60 0.17 -3.37
N PRO A 17 13.14 -0.64 -4.35
CA PRO A 17 12.74 -0.14 -5.66
C PRO A 17 11.35 0.54 -5.69
N ASN A 18 10.66 0.64 -4.55
CA ASN A 18 9.33 1.26 -4.46
C ASN A 18 9.38 2.67 -3.86
N VAL A 19 8.39 3.47 -4.24
CA VAL A 19 8.03 4.71 -3.55
C VAL A 19 7.15 4.35 -2.37
N VAL A 20 7.48 4.90 -1.20
CA VAL A 20 6.67 4.81 0.02
C VAL A 20 5.81 6.06 0.10
N LEU A 21 4.49 5.92 0.02
CA LEU A 21 3.53 7.01 0.14
C LEU A 21 2.75 6.85 1.45
N ARG A 22 2.81 7.88 2.30
CA ARG A 22 1.93 8.02 3.47
C ARG A 22 0.81 9.01 3.15
N SER A 23 -0.43 8.60 3.39
CA SER A 23 -1.60 9.45 3.15
C SER A 23 -2.02 10.14 4.46
N PRO A 24 -2.41 11.43 4.44
CA PRO A 24 -2.99 12.07 5.62
C PRO A 24 -4.46 11.68 5.85
N HIS A 25 -5.09 10.98 4.88
CA HIS A 25 -6.51 10.65 4.92
C HIS A 25 -6.81 9.28 5.54
N PHE A 26 -5.80 8.47 5.80
CA PHE A 26 -5.94 7.15 6.43
C PHE A 26 -4.62 6.69 7.03
N ASP A 27 -4.69 5.96 8.13
CA ASP A 27 -3.52 5.36 8.77
C ASP A 27 -3.05 4.15 7.98
N GLY A 28 -2.01 4.29 7.17
CA GLY A 28 -1.46 3.18 6.41
C GLY A 28 -0.29 3.57 5.52
N THR A 29 0.29 2.56 4.88
CA THR A 29 1.40 2.76 3.94
C THR A 29 1.02 2.24 2.57
N ILE A 30 1.25 3.05 1.54
CA ILE A 30 1.11 2.66 0.15
C ILE A 30 2.50 2.49 -0.45
N LEU A 31 2.75 1.34 -1.06
CA LEU A 31 3.97 1.10 -1.82
C LEU A 31 3.66 1.15 -3.31
N ILE A 32 4.45 1.89 -4.08
CA ILE A 32 4.25 2.09 -5.51
C ILE A 32 5.51 1.67 -6.25
N TRP A 33 5.40 0.72 -7.18
CA TRP A 33 6.51 0.30 -8.05
C TRP A 33 6.49 1.06 -9.37
N SER A 34 7.65 1.15 -10.03
CA SER A 34 7.79 1.71 -11.37
C SER A 34 6.92 1.00 -12.42
N SER A 35 6.58 -0.27 -12.19
CA SER A 35 5.62 -1.03 -13.00
C SER A 35 4.17 -0.57 -12.88
N GLY A 36 3.88 0.40 -12.00
CA GLY A 36 2.52 0.89 -11.75
C GLY A 36 1.71 0.01 -10.79
N ILE A 37 2.35 -0.96 -10.14
CA ILE A 37 1.73 -1.77 -9.08
C ILE A 37 1.65 -0.94 -7.80
N PHE A 38 0.52 -1.05 -7.10
CA PHE A 38 0.28 -0.45 -5.79
C PHE A 38 0.05 -1.58 -4.77
N ARG A 39 0.68 -1.50 -3.60
CA ARG A 39 0.30 -2.30 -2.42
C ARG A 39 -0.16 -1.40 -1.30
N VAL A 40 -1.22 -1.82 -0.62
CA VAL A 40 -1.75 -1.18 0.58
C VAL A 40 -1.37 -2.01 1.79
N LEU A 41 -0.80 -1.37 2.80
CA LEU A 41 -0.45 -1.97 4.08
C LEU A 41 -1.23 -1.28 5.21
N GLY A 42 -1.69 -2.07 6.19
CA GLY A 42 -2.41 -1.58 7.37
C GLY A 42 -3.91 -1.37 7.19
N ALA A 43 -4.51 -1.90 6.11
CA ALA A 43 -5.96 -1.94 5.97
C ALA A 43 -6.56 -3.02 6.88
N THR A 44 -7.72 -2.75 7.48
CA THR A 44 -8.38 -3.66 8.44
C THR A 44 -9.45 -4.54 7.81
N SER A 45 -9.85 -4.23 6.57
CA SER A 45 -10.78 -5.02 5.77
C SER A 45 -10.47 -4.91 4.29
N GLU A 46 -11.09 -5.75 3.47
CA GLU A 46 -10.96 -5.67 2.01
C GLU A 46 -11.49 -4.34 1.47
N ASP A 47 -12.65 -3.88 1.96
CA ASP A 47 -13.27 -2.64 1.53
C ASP A 47 -12.43 -1.42 1.90
N ASP A 48 -11.84 -1.42 3.09
CA ASP A 48 -10.88 -0.40 3.52
C ASP A 48 -9.65 -0.39 2.60
N ALA A 49 -9.08 -1.57 2.30
CA ALA A 49 -7.96 -1.68 1.37
C ALA A 49 -8.31 -1.12 -0.02
N ARG A 50 -9.51 -1.40 -0.53
CA ARG A 50 -10.02 -0.90 -1.81
C ARG A 50 -10.20 0.62 -1.79
N GLY A 51 -10.77 1.17 -0.73
CA GLY A 51 -10.94 2.61 -0.54
C GLY A 51 -9.61 3.36 -0.50
N ARG A 52 -8.65 2.86 0.28
CA ARG A 52 -7.29 3.43 0.38
C ARG A 52 -6.55 3.37 -0.95
N LEU A 53 -6.66 2.25 -1.67
CA LEU A 53 -6.09 2.11 -3.01
C LEU A 53 -6.69 3.14 -3.98
N ALA A 54 -8.01 3.34 -3.96
CA ALA A 54 -8.69 4.33 -4.80
C ALA A 54 -8.21 5.75 -4.50
N THR A 55 -8.01 6.09 -3.23
CA THR A 55 -7.45 7.38 -2.81
C THR A 55 -6.02 7.56 -3.30
N ALA A 56 -5.16 6.55 -3.14
CA ALA A 56 -3.78 6.60 -3.60
C ALA A 56 -3.68 6.76 -5.13
N VAL A 57 -4.47 5.99 -5.90
CA VAL A 57 -4.52 6.12 -7.36
C VAL A 57 -4.99 7.51 -7.77
N LYS A 58 -5.99 8.10 -7.10
CA LYS A 58 -6.43 9.48 -7.37
C LYS A 58 -5.32 10.50 -7.09
N GLN A 59 -4.56 10.36 -6.00
CA GLN A 59 -3.44 11.23 -5.67
C GLN A 59 -2.34 11.14 -6.73
N VAL A 60 -1.90 9.93 -7.08
CA VAL A 60 -0.89 9.73 -8.13
C VAL A 60 -1.37 10.24 -9.48
N ARG A 61 -2.64 10.00 -9.84
CA ARG A 61 -3.24 10.52 -11.08
C ARG A 61 -3.14 12.05 -11.18
N ARG A 62 -3.33 12.78 -10.07
CA ARG A 62 -3.17 14.24 -10.05
C ARG A 62 -1.71 14.64 -10.32
N ILE A 63 -0.76 13.97 -9.67
CA ILE A 63 0.69 14.26 -9.84
C ILE A 63 1.15 14.02 -11.28
N ILE A 64 0.73 12.92 -11.90
CA ILE A 64 1.19 12.57 -13.25
C ILE A 64 0.48 13.37 -14.35
N ARG A 65 -0.71 13.92 -14.08
CA ARG A 65 -1.47 14.70 -15.07
C ARG A 65 -0.69 15.89 -15.61
N ASP A 66 0.08 16.55 -14.75
CA ASP A 66 0.84 17.75 -15.12
C ASP A 66 2.04 17.44 -16.04
N VAL A 67 2.40 16.16 -16.21
CA VAL A 67 3.54 15.73 -17.03
C VAL A 67 3.17 14.77 -18.16
N ASP A 68 2.09 13.99 -17.99
CA ASP A 68 1.59 13.04 -18.96
C ASP A 68 0.08 12.82 -18.74
N GLU A 69 -0.73 13.60 -19.46
CA GLU A 69 -2.18 13.54 -19.37
C GLU A 69 -2.74 12.21 -19.89
N ALA A 70 -2.11 11.61 -20.91
CA ALA A 70 -2.54 10.35 -21.49
C ALA A 70 -2.35 9.19 -20.49
N ALA A 71 -1.21 9.16 -19.80
CA ALA A 71 -0.96 8.22 -18.71
C ALA A 71 -1.94 8.45 -17.54
N ALA A 72 -2.20 9.71 -17.18
CA ALA A 72 -3.17 10.06 -16.14
C ALA A 72 -4.58 9.53 -16.45
N ARG A 73 -5.02 9.61 -17.71
CA ARG A 73 -6.32 9.06 -18.15
C ARG A 73 -6.36 7.53 -18.09
N LYS A 74 -5.23 6.85 -18.32
CA LYS A 74 -5.14 5.38 -18.25
C LYS A 74 -5.04 4.84 -16.82
N ALA A 75 -4.58 5.65 -15.87
CA ALA A 75 -4.42 5.27 -14.46
C ALA A 75 -5.76 4.90 -13.81
N ARG A 76 -5.98 3.61 -13.60
CA ARG A 76 -7.16 3.03 -12.94
C ARG A 76 -6.78 1.77 -12.19
N ILE A 77 -7.56 1.41 -11.18
CA ILE A 77 -7.40 0.14 -10.49
C ILE A 77 -7.76 -0.98 -11.47
N LYS A 78 -6.83 -1.91 -11.66
CA LYS A 78 -7.04 -3.17 -12.37
C LYS A 78 -6.56 -4.28 -11.46
N ASN A 79 -7.27 -5.41 -11.44
CA ASN A 79 -6.85 -6.64 -10.74
C ASN A 79 -6.55 -6.43 -9.25
N PHE A 80 -7.52 -5.87 -8.52
CA PHE A 80 -7.43 -5.82 -7.06
C PHE A 80 -7.36 -7.25 -6.51
N LYS A 81 -6.37 -7.51 -5.64
CA LYS A 81 -6.17 -8.81 -5.00
C LYS A 81 -5.67 -8.59 -3.57
N VAL A 82 -6.28 -9.29 -2.61
CA VAL A 82 -5.74 -9.43 -1.26
C VAL A 82 -4.62 -10.45 -1.30
N VAL A 83 -3.42 -10.05 -0.88
CA VAL A 83 -2.22 -10.89 -0.93
C VAL A 83 -1.83 -11.42 0.44
N LEU A 84 -2.14 -10.67 1.49
CA LEU A 84 -1.81 -11.01 2.86
C LEU A 84 -2.93 -10.52 3.77
N VAL A 85 -3.37 -11.40 4.67
CA VAL A 85 -4.22 -11.08 5.82
C VAL A 85 -3.45 -11.54 7.05
N THR A 86 -3.37 -10.67 8.06
CA THR A 86 -2.76 -10.99 9.34
C THR A 86 -3.83 -10.82 10.41
N ALA A 87 -3.99 -11.83 11.27
CA ALA A 87 -4.92 -11.83 12.38
C ALA A 87 -4.19 -12.20 13.66
N PHE A 88 -4.69 -11.68 14.78
CA PHE A 88 -4.15 -11.93 16.11
C PHE A 88 -5.28 -12.36 17.03
N ALA A 89 -4.97 -13.23 17.98
CA ALA A 89 -5.87 -13.63 19.04
C ALA A 89 -5.06 -13.79 20.33
N ASP A 90 -5.67 -13.44 21.47
CA ASP A 90 -5.15 -13.70 22.80
C ASP A 90 -6.00 -14.80 23.44
N LEU A 91 -5.34 -15.81 24.00
CA LEU A 91 -5.99 -16.92 24.68
C LEU A 91 -6.39 -16.59 26.12
N HIS A 92 -5.91 -15.46 26.67
CA HIS A 92 -6.12 -15.05 28.06
C HIS A 92 -5.81 -16.17 29.08
N ALA A 93 -4.95 -17.12 28.70
CA ALA A 93 -4.56 -18.27 29.47
C ALA A 93 -3.13 -18.70 29.11
N PRO A 94 -2.36 -19.24 30.07
CA PRO A 94 -1.00 -19.72 29.80
C PRO A 94 -1.01 -20.97 28.91
N VAL A 95 -0.13 -21.02 27.91
CA VAL A 95 0.07 -22.19 27.05
C VAL A 95 1.38 -22.87 27.42
N ARG A 96 1.35 -24.16 27.74
CA ARG A 96 2.56 -24.98 27.90
C ARG A 96 3.02 -25.49 26.52
N LEU A 97 4.17 -25.02 26.06
CA LEU A 97 4.71 -25.31 24.72
C LEU A 97 5.70 -26.50 24.69
N GLN A 98 5.67 -27.38 25.70
CA GLN A 98 6.60 -28.52 25.73
C GLN A 98 6.40 -29.39 24.49
N ALA A 99 7.48 -29.63 23.75
CA ALA A 99 7.45 -30.48 22.55
C ALA A 99 7.04 -31.89 22.94
N GLN A 100 5.98 -32.43 22.31
CA GLN A 100 5.79 -33.87 22.27
C GLN A 100 6.96 -34.44 21.46
N THR A 101 7.93 -35.05 22.14
CA THR A 101 8.94 -35.87 21.48
C THR A 101 8.20 -37.13 21.03
N LEU A 102 8.02 -37.28 19.72
CA LEU A 102 7.51 -38.52 19.10
C LEU A 102 8.52 -39.65 19.29
#